data_AF-A0A8J3XBD2-F1
#
_entry.id   AF-A0A8J3XBD2-F1
#
_cell.length_a   1.000
_cell.length_b   1.000
_cell.length_c   1.000
_cell.angle_alpha   90.00
_cell.angle_beta   90.00
_cell.angle_gamma   90.00
#
_symmetry.space_group_name_H-M   'P 1'
#
loop_
_entity.id
_entity.type
_entity.pdbx_description
1 polymer ?
#
loop_
_entity_poly.entity_id
_entity_poly.type
_entity_poly.pdbx_seq_one_letter_code
_entity_poly.pdbx_strand_id
1 'polypeptide(L)'
;MSAQPVHAPRFDPQAMLQALPERWRPVFLARYREAWEAAQEPGEYHRPPELLNLWWQNSIAFADPSYGQRAQEAARGVGELVSLEEAVPDWEERVARARRS
;
A
#
# COMPACT_ATOMS: atom_id res chain seq x y z
N MET A 1 34.92 -7.89 5.42
CA MET A 1 33.66 -7.93 4.67
C MET A 1 32.82 -6.74 5.10
N SER A 2 32.60 -5.78 4.21
CA SER A 2 31.70 -4.64 4.44
C SER A 2 30.35 -4.97 3.79
N ALA A 3 29.30 -5.12 4.60
CA ALA A 3 27.95 -5.18 4.09
C ALA A 3 27.57 -3.77 3.62
N GLN A 4 27.62 -3.52 2.31
CA GLN A 4 26.97 -2.33 1.77
C GLN A 4 25.47 -2.50 1.98
N PRO A 5 24.78 -1.55 2.63
CA PRO A 5 23.34 -1.63 2.78
C PRO A 5 22.73 -1.67 1.39
N VAL A 6 21.99 -2.75 1.10
CA VAL A 6 21.16 -2.82 -0.10
C VAL A 6 20.05 -1.79 0.11
N HIS A 7 20.27 -0.55 -0.33
CA HIS A 7 19.21 0.45 -0.41
C HIS A 7 18.21 -0.06 -1.43
N ALA A 8 17.18 -0.76 -0.95
CA ALA A 8 16.11 -1.23 -1.78
C ALA A 8 15.12 -0.07 -1.92
N PRO A 9 15.06 0.62 -3.08
CA PRO A 9 14.21 1.81 -3.26
C PRO A 9 12.72 1.52 -3.01
N ARG A 10 12.33 0.24 -3.01
CA ARG A 10 10.98 -0.27 -2.69
C ARG A 10 10.45 0.09 -1.29
N PHE A 11 11.28 0.61 -0.38
CA PHE A 11 10.85 1.11 0.94
C PHE A 11 11.50 2.45 1.31
N ASP A 12 11.93 3.22 0.32
CA ASP A 12 12.46 4.57 0.54
C ASP A 12 11.28 5.58 0.57
N PRO A 13 10.93 6.17 1.73
CA PRO A 13 9.81 7.10 1.84
C PRO A 13 10.00 8.34 0.97
N GLN A 14 11.25 8.78 0.75
CA GLN A 14 11.55 9.92 -0.09
C GLN A 14 11.29 9.59 -1.56
N ALA A 15 11.73 8.41 -2.02
CA ALA A 15 11.46 7.96 -3.38
C ALA A 15 9.96 7.81 -3.65
N MET A 16 9.20 7.26 -2.68
CA MET A 16 7.74 7.16 -2.78
C MET A 16 7.08 8.54 -2.85
N LEU A 17 7.50 9.49 -2.01
CA LEU A 17 6.95 10.84 -2.00
C LEU A 17 7.12 11.54 -3.36
N GLN A 18 8.26 11.35 -4.04
CA GLN A 18 8.51 11.90 -5.37
C GLN A 18 7.63 11.26 -6.45
N ALA A 19 7.47 9.93 -6.39
CA ALA A 19 6.66 9.17 -7.35
C ALA A 19 5.15 9.43 -7.21
N LEU A 20 4.68 9.79 -6.02
CA LEU A 20 3.27 10.03 -5.77
C LEU A 20 2.76 11.33 -6.43
N PRO A 21 1.55 11.30 -7.02
CA PRO A 21 0.86 12.51 -7.45
C PRO A 21 0.66 13.48 -6.27
N GLU A 22 0.75 14.79 -6.55
CA GLU A 22 0.75 15.84 -5.53
C GLU A 22 -0.43 15.75 -4.55
N ARG A 23 -1.62 15.41 -5.04
CA ARG A 23 -2.84 15.26 -4.21
C ARG A 23 -2.71 14.21 -3.10
N TRP A 24 -1.86 13.20 -3.30
CA TRP A 24 -1.68 12.08 -2.36
C TRP A 24 -0.50 12.27 -1.41
N ARG A 25 0.43 13.17 -1.73
CA ARG A 25 1.62 13.45 -0.90
C ARG A 25 1.27 13.86 0.53
N PRO A 26 0.27 14.75 0.80
CA PRO A 26 -0.09 15.11 2.17
C PRO A 26 -0.62 13.93 2.98
N VAL A 27 -1.40 13.04 2.35
CA VAL A 27 -1.97 11.85 3.00
C VAL A 27 -0.86 10.88 3.37
N PHE A 28 0.07 10.61 2.45
CA PHE A 28 1.22 9.77 2.72
C PHE A 28 2.06 10.32 3.89
N LEU A 29 2.38 11.61 3.88
CA LEU A 29 3.19 12.23 4.95
C LEU A 29 2.51 12.16 6.32
N ALA A 30 1.20 12.39 6.40
CA ALA A 30 0.45 12.28 7.64
C ALA A 30 0.54 10.85 8.20
N ARG A 31 0.23 9.85 7.37
CA ARG A 31 0.28 8.44 7.77
C ARG A 31 1.70 7.96 8.13
N TYR A 32 2.70 8.46 7.40
CA TYR A 32 4.11 8.16 7.69
C TYR A 32 4.53 8.65 9.06
N ARG A 33 4.12 9.86 9.44
CA ARG A 33 4.37 10.40 10.78
C ARG A 33 3.63 9.60 11.85
N GLU A 34 2.34 9.31 11.65
CA GLU A 34 1.54 8.49 12.57
C GLU A 34 2.18 7.12 12.83
N ALA A 35 2.66 6.44 11.77
CA ALA A 35 3.29 5.13 11.91
C ALA A 35 4.62 5.20 12.69
N TRP A 36 5.42 6.25 12.49
CA TRP A 36 6.66 6.46 13.24
C TRP A 36 6.43 6.86 14.69
N GLU A 37 5.40 7.65 14.96
CA GLU A 37 4.99 7.99 16.32
C GLU A 37 4.57 6.72 17.07
N ALA A 38 3.76 5.86 16.44
CA ALA A 38 3.36 4.59 17.04
C ALA A 38 4.56 3.66 17.27
N ALA A 39 5.51 3.60 16.34
CA ALA A 39 6.70 2.75 16.43
C ALA A 39 7.69 3.15 17.55
N GLN A 40 7.42 4.23 18.30
CA GLN A 40 8.11 4.49 19.56
C GLN A 40 7.82 3.37 20.58
N GLU A 41 6.64 2.76 20.50
CA GLU A 41 6.30 1.56 21.25
C GLU A 41 6.85 0.31 20.52
N PRO A 42 7.72 -0.51 21.16
CA PRO A 42 8.34 -1.65 20.49
C PRO A 42 7.34 -2.66 19.89
N GLY A 43 6.15 -2.82 20.51
CA GLY A 43 5.08 -3.68 19.98
C GLY A 43 4.49 -3.19 18.65
N GLU A 44 4.64 -1.91 18.35
CA GLU A 44 4.07 -1.25 17.17
C GLU A 44 5.11 -1.02 16.06
N TYR A 45 6.33 -1.56 16.22
CA TYR A 45 7.41 -1.41 15.23
C TYR A 45 7.08 -2.01 13.85
N HIS A 46 6.05 -2.85 13.77
CA HIS A 46 5.53 -3.40 12.51
C HIS A 46 4.81 -2.35 11.64
N ARG A 47 4.33 -1.23 12.21
CA ARG A 47 3.52 -0.25 11.47
C ARG A 47 4.26 0.48 10.34
N PRO A 48 5.50 1.01 10.53
CA PRO A 48 6.21 1.66 9.43
C PRO A 48 6.44 0.76 8.21
N PRO A 49 6.96 -0.49 8.33
CA PRO A 49 7.15 -1.33 7.15
C PRO A 49 5.83 -1.72 6.47
N GLU A 50 4.75 -1.94 7.22
CA GLU A 50 3.42 -2.20 6.64
C GLU A 50 2.88 -1.00 5.85
N LEU A 51 3.00 0.20 6.42
CA LEU A 51 2.64 1.43 5.74
C LEU A 51 3.44 1.60 4.44
N LEU A 52 4.75 1.42 4.48
CA LEU A 52 5.61 1.57 3.30
C LEU A 52 5.26 0.53 2.23
N ASN A 53 4.94 -0.71 2.63
CA ASN A 53 4.50 -1.73 1.68
C ASN A 53 3.15 -1.38 1.01
N LEU A 54 2.20 -0.81 1.76
CA LEU A 54 0.94 -0.31 1.20
C LEU A 54 1.18 0.85 0.22
N TRP A 55 2.01 1.81 0.61
CA TRP A 55 2.25 3.00 -0.20
C TRP A 55 3.13 2.74 -1.41
N TRP A 56 3.98 1.71 -1.38
CA TRP A 56 4.64 1.20 -2.58
C TRP A 56 3.62 0.79 -3.65
N GLN A 57 2.63 -0.03 -3.27
CA GLN A 57 1.58 -0.48 -4.19
C GLN A 57 0.74 0.70 -4.70
N ASN A 58 0.39 1.64 -3.81
CA ASN A 58 -0.32 2.85 -4.21
C ASN A 58 0.50 3.73 -5.16
N SER A 59 1.83 3.81 -4.99
CA SER A 59 2.68 4.59 -5.89
C SER A 59 2.67 4.04 -7.31
N ILE A 60 2.71 2.71 -7.46
CA ILE A 60 2.57 2.02 -8.75
C ILE A 60 1.19 2.29 -9.35
N ALA A 61 0.13 2.13 -8.55
CA ALA A 61 -1.25 2.33 -9.00
C ALA A 61 -1.50 3.78 -9.45
N PHE A 62 -1.06 4.75 -8.65
CA PHE A 62 -1.30 6.18 -8.90
C PHE A 62 -0.37 6.78 -9.95
N ALA A 63 0.72 6.10 -10.30
CA ALA A 63 1.56 6.49 -11.44
C ALA A 63 0.80 6.40 -12.77
N ASP A 64 -0.24 5.55 -12.86
CA ASP A 64 -1.15 5.55 -14.00
C ASP A 64 -2.18 6.70 -13.86
N PRO A 65 -2.17 7.70 -14.77
CA PRO A 65 -3.09 8.84 -14.70
C PRO A 65 -4.56 8.45 -14.80
N SER A 66 -4.87 7.32 -15.45
CA SER A 66 -6.23 6.83 -15.63
C SER A 66 -6.73 5.99 -14.46
N TYR A 67 -5.87 5.65 -13.49
CA TYR A 67 -6.25 4.87 -12.31
C TYR A 67 -7.46 5.46 -11.58
N GLY A 68 -7.48 6.78 -11.37
CA GLY A 68 -8.58 7.44 -10.67
C GLY A 68 -9.93 7.28 -11.37
N GLN A 69 -9.93 7.37 -12.71
CA GLN A 69 -11.13 7.15 -13.51
C GLN A 69 -11.56 5.69 -13.45
N ARG A 70 -10.65 4.75 -13.71
CA ARG A 70 -10.95 3.31 -13.68
C ARG A 70 -11.44 2.85 -12.30
N ALA A 71 -10.89 3.41 -11.23
CA ALA A 71 -11.36 3.14 -9.87
C ALA A 71 -12.81 3.63 -9.64
N GLN A 72 -13.17 4.81 -10.18
CA GLN A 72 -14.55 5.30 -10.13
C GLN A 72 -15.51 4.47 -11.00
N GLU A 73 -15.06 4.06 -12.19
CA GLU A 73 -15.82 3.19 -13.09
C GLU A 73 -16.08 1.83 -12.43
N ALA A 74 -15.04 1.19 -11.88
CA ALA A 74 -15.16 -0.06 -11.14
C ALA A 74 -16.11 0.08 -9.93
N ALA A 75 -16.01 1.17 -9.17
CA ALA A 75 -16.92 1.44 -8.05
C ALA A 75 -18.39 1.62 -8.46
N ARG A 76 -18.65 1.97 -9.73
CA ARG A 76 -20.00 2.06 -10.32
C ARG A 76 -20.42 0.77 -11.03
N GLY A 77 -19.62 -0.28 -10.97
CA GLY A 77 -19.88 -1.53 -11.65
C GLY A 77 -19.63 -1.50 -13.16
N VAL A 78 -18.81 -0.57 -13.64
CA VAL A 78 -18.47 -0.44 -15.06
C VAL A 78 -17.20 -1.22 -15.38
N GLY A 79 -17.25 -2.07 -16.41
CA GLY A 79 -16.15 -2.90 -16.88
C GLY A 79 -16.47 -4.39 -16.84
N GLU A 80 -15.50 -5.23 -17.20
CA GLU A 80 -15.57 -6.66 -16.93
C GLU A 80 -15.31 -6.89 -15.43
N LEU A 81 -16.30 -7.47 -14.75
CA LEU A 81 -16.23 -7.76 -13.33
C LEU A 81 -16.37 -9.26 -13.15
N VAL A 82 -15.55 -9.78 -12.25
CA VAL A 82 -15.65 -11.17 -11.77
C VAL A 82 -15.89 -11.13 -10.27
N SER A 83 -16.53 -12.19 -9.77
CA SER A 83 -16.67 -12.37 -8.32
C SER A 83 -15.30 -12.49 -7.66
N LEU A 84 -15.20 -12.14 -6.37
CA LEU A 84 -13.92 -12.18 -5.68
C LEU A 84 -13.43 -13.64 -5.52
N GLU A 85 -14.38 -14.55 -5.37
CA GLU A 85 -14.20 -16.00 -5.30
C GLU A 85 -13.62 -16.57 -6.60
N GLU A 86 -14.01 -15.99 -7.75
CA GLU A 86 -13.48 -16.37 -9.06
C GLU A 86 -12.10 -15.76 -9.33
N ALA A 87 -11.88 -14.50 -8.93
CA ALA A 87 -10.60 -13.82 -9.12
C ALA A 87 -9.48 -14.36 -8.22
N VAL A 88 -9.85 -14.79 -7.00
CA VAL A 88 -8.91 -15.24 -5.98
C VAL A 88 -9.34 -16.61 -5.49
N PRO A 89 -8.69 -17.68 -6.00
CA PRO A 89 -8.88 -19.01 -5.44
C PRO A 89 -8.65 -19.00 -3.92
N ASP A 90 -9.45 -19.78 -3.20
CA ASP A 90 -9.41 -19.93 -1.74
C ASP A 90 -9.76 -18.63 -0.96
N TRP A 91 -10.54 -17.73 -1.56
CA TRP A 91 -10.96 -16.48 -0.93
C TRP A 91 -11.58 -16.69 0.47
N GLU A 92 -12.48 -17.66 0.61
CA GLU A 92 -13.13 -17.97 1.88
C GLU A 92 -12.12 -18.37 2.97
N GLU A 93 -11.11 -19.17 2.63
CA GLU A 93 -10.07 -19.61 3.56
C GLU A 93 -9.13 -18.48 3.96
N ARG A 94 -8.83 -17.56 3.03
CA ARG A 94 -8.07 -16.34 3.30
C ARG A 94 -8.82 -15.44 4.29
N VAL A 95 -10.12 -15.21 4.07
CA VAL A 95 -10.96 -14.43 4.99
C VAL A 95 -11.04 -15.10 6.37
N ALA A 96 -11.24 -16.42 6.40
CA ALA A 96 -11.31 -17.16 7.64
C ALA A 96 -9.98 -17.09 8.42
N ARG A 97 -8.83 -17.08 7.73
CA ARG A 97 -7.50 -16.92 8.34
C ARG A 97 -7.31 -15.53 8.94
N ALA A 98 -7.66 -14.48 8.20
CA ALA A 98 -7.50 -13.09 8.65
C ALA A 98 -8.36 -12.75 9.87
N ARG A 99 -9.51 -13.42 10.05
CA ARG A 99 -10.38 -13.22 11.24
C ARG A 99 -9.86 -13.93 12.50
N ARG A 100 -8.89 -14.84 12.37
CA ARG A 100 -8.32 -15.62 13.48
C ARG A 100 -6.99 -15.05 14.00
N SER A 101 -6.41 -14.08 13.30
CA SER A 101 -5.21 -13.32 13.67
C SER A 101 -5.59 -12.01 14.33
#